data_AF-A0A5B7FRF7-F1
#
_entry.id   AF-A0A5B7FRF7-F1
#
_cell.length_a   1.000
_cell.length_b   1.000
_cell.length_c   1.000
_cell.angle_alpha   90.00
_cell.angle_beta   90.00
_cell.angle_gamma   90.00
#
_symmetry.space_group_name_H-M   'P 1'
#
loop_
_entity.id
_entity.type
_entity.pdbx_description
1 polymer ?
#
loop_
_entity_poly.entity_id
_entity_poly.type
_entity_poly.pdbx_seq_one_letter_code
_entity_poly.pdbx_strand_id
1 'polypeptide(L)'
;MSYSNLHSFRIYVSGVVSSNNLIWHNNRRFSLRQLRDLGMGKSKLVEAVQERAMWLVENFSKHAGNGAPIALPIKIAITNVIWQLVGGKQFEGDDPKMIEFDTIIKDFLDSESMYAIQDFLPWIRYLMPAALFKRLTKDQVINNTLDRLLKFFYGAVLNTAIFTIHNDPRYWDKPEEFKPERWLDQDGKFVTKKEGFLPFGVGKRQCLGESLARMEMLIFTATLLRQLSFAPAPGKTINLNADPANPFLQLPIAQELLVTVRT
;
A
#
# COMPACT_ATOMS: atom_id res chain seq x y z
N MET A 1 -17.06 20.23 46.12
CA MET A 1 -17.55 19.98 44.75
C MET A 1 -16.44 19.34 43.95
N SER A 2 -16.56 18.03 43.75
CA SER A 2 -15.58 17.18 43.05
C SER A 2 -15.87 17.22 41.55
N TYR A 3 -14.96 17.79 40.76
CA TYR A 3 -14.98 17.63 39.30
C TYR A 3 -14.26 16.34 38.91
N SER A 4 -14.90 15.21 39.19
CA SER A 4 -14.58 13.90 38.66
C SER A 4 -15.49 13.65 37.47
N ASN A 5 -15.11 14.08 36.26
CA ASN A 5 -15.66 13.62 34.97
C ASN A 5 -14.90 14.28 33.80
N LEU A 6 -13.62 13.96 33.67
CA LEU A 6 -12.96 14.02 32.36
C LEU A 6 -12.75 12.57 31.94
N HIS A 7 -13.67 12.05 31.12
CA HIS A 7 -13.50 10.77 30.44
C HIS A 7 -12.15 10.81 29.72
N SER A 8 -11.16 10.12 30.26
CA SER A 8 -9.91 9.86 29.56
C SER A 8 -10.27 9.11 28.28
N PHE A 9 -10.19 9.77 27.13
CA PHE A 9 -10.31 9.13 25.82
C PHE A 9 -9.09 8.20 25.65
N ARG A 10 -9.20 6.99 26.18
CA ARG A 10 -8.22 5.93 26.00
C ARG A 10 -8.41 5.40 24.59
N ILE A 11 -7.72 6.01 23.61
CA ILE A 11 -7.52 5.38 22.29
C ILE A 11 -6.85 4.03 22.61
N TYR A 12 -7.61 2.94 22.54
CA TYR A 12 -7.04 1.61 22.50
C TYR A 12 -6.40 1.49 21.12
N VAL A 13 -5.08 1.46 21.06
CA VAL A 13 -4.37 1.14 19.83
C VAL A 13 -4.71 -0.32 19.51
N SER A 14 -5.73 -0.49 18.69
CA SER A 14 -6.41 -1.75 18.42
C SER A 14 -5.97 -2.27 17.05
N GLY A 15 -5.93 -3.59 16.89
CA GLY A 15 -5.58 -4.23 15.61
C GLY A 15 -4.14 -4.70 15.49
N VAL A 16 -3.81 -5.35 14.37
CA VAL A 16 -2.54 -6.07 14.19
C VAL A 16 -1.34 -5.18 13.86
N VAL A 17 -1.57 -4.02 13.24
CA VAL A 17 -0.49 -3.11 12.79
C VAL A 17 0.05 -2.29 13.96
N SER A 18 -0.84 -1.60 14.67
CA SER A 18 -0.46 -0.57 15.63
C SER A 18 -0.28 -1.10 17.06
N SER A 19 -0.73 -2.33 17.37
CA SER A 19 -0.59 -2.91 18.70
C SER A 19 0.84 -3.41 18.99
N ASN A 20 1.10 -3.74 20.25
CA ASN A 20 2.40 -4.22 20.73
C ASN A 20 2.25 -5.39 21.71
N ASN A 21 3.37 -6.07 22.00
CA ASN A 21 3.48 -7.13 22.99
C ASN A 21 2.41 -8.22 22.82
N LEU A 22 1.81 -8.68 23.91
CA LEU A 22 0.83 -9.77 23.92
C LEU A 22 -0.37 -9.49 23.01
N ILE A 23 -0.84 -8.24 22.94
CA ILE A 23 -1.95 -7.83 22.08
C ILE A 23 -1.57 -8.06 20.61
N TRP A 24 -0.38 -7.59 20.22
CA TRP A 24 0.13 -7.81 18.87
C TRP A 24 0.32 -9.30 18.55
N HIS A 25 0.92 -10.06 19.47
CA HIS A 25 1.12 -11.49 19.30
C HIS A 25 -0.21 -12.23 19.07
N ASN A 26 -1.23 -11.92 19.89
CA ASN A 26 -2.55 -12.54 19.79
C ASN A 26 -3.27 -12.13 18.50
N ASN A 27 -3.32 -10.82 18.20
CA ASN A 27 -3.96 -10.31 16.99
C ASN A 27 -3.30 -10.89 15.74
N ARG A 28 -1.97 -10.89 15.66
CA ARG A 28 -1.23 -11.44 14.51
C ARG A 28 -1.48 -12.93 14.34
N ARG A 29 -1.41 -13.71 15.42
CA ARG A 29 -1.64 -15.16 15.36
C ARG A 29 -3.06 -15.48 14.94
N PHE A 30 -4.03 -14.74 15.47
CA PHE A 30 -5.44 -14.87 15.08
C PHE A 30 -5.63 -14.53 13.60
N SER A 31 -5.17 -13.37 13.14
CA SER A 31 -5.33 -12.93 11.75
C SER A 31 -4.67 -13.89 10.75
N LEU A 32 -3.44 -14.38 11.00
CA LEU A 32 -2.79 -15.36 10.12
C LEU A 32 -3.58 -16.67 10.00
N ARG A 33 -4.15 -17.14 11.11
CA ARG A 33 -4.99 -18.35 11.10
C ARG A 33 -6.24 -18.12 10.25
N GLN A 34 -6.96 -17.04 10.50
CA GLN A 34 -8.20 -16.73 9.77
C GLN A 34 -7.94 -16.52 8.28
N LEU A 35 -6.89 -15.79 7.89
CA LEU A 35 -6.53 -15.61 6.48
C LEU A 35 -6.23 -16.95 5.79
N ARG A 36 -5.51 -17.86 6.46
CA ARG A 36 -5.24 -19.21 5.94
C ARG A 36 -6.52 -20.05 5.82
N ASP A 37 -7.44 -19.93 6.78
CA ASP A 37 -8.71 -20.64 6.76
C ASP A 37 -9.58 -20.15 5.58
N LEU A 38 -9.62 -18.83 5.36
CA LEU A 38 -10.34 -18.17 4.26
C LEU A 38 -9.77 -18.43 2.86
N GLY A 39 -8.57 -19.01 2.76
CA GLY A 39 -8.01 -19.45 1.48
C GLY A 39 -6.64 -18.91 1.14
N MET A 40 -6.01 -18.09 1.99
CA MET A 40 -4.64 -17.62 1.75
C MET A 40 -3.68 -18.82 1.66
N GLY A 41 -3.13 -19.04 0.46
CA GLY A 41 -2.30 -20.21 0.13
C GLY A 41 -3.06 -21.46 -0.33
N LYS A 42 -4.35 -21.35 -0.66
CA LYS A 42 -5.19 -22.44 -1.20
C LYS A 42 -5.73 -22.09 -2.59
N SER A 43 -6.19 -23.10 -3.34
CA SER A 43 -6.71 -22.96 -4.70
C SER A 43 -7.90 -22.00 -4.82
N LYS A 44 -8.84 -22.03 -3.86
CA LYS A 44 -10.03 -21.16 -3.87
C LYS A 44 -9.69 -19.67 -4.01
N LEU A 45 -8.63 -19.21 -3.35
CA LEU A 45 -8.22 -17.81 -3.46
C LEU A 45 -7.53 -17.53 -4.80
N VAL A 46 -6.74 -18.49 -5.31
CA VAL A 46 -6.14 -18.39 -6.65
C VAL A 46 -7.24 -18.22 -7.71
N GLU A 47 -8.32 -18.99 -7.62
CA GLU A 47 -9.49 -18.89 -8.51
C GLU A 47 -10.16 -17.51 -8.42
N ALA A 48 -10.37 -17.00 -7.21
CA ALA A 48 -10.95 -15.66 -7.01
C ALA A 48 -10.06 -14.55 -7.60
N VAL A 49 -8.75 -14.62 -7.39
CA VAL A 49 -7.80 -13.67 -7.98
C VAL A 49 -7.80 -13.77 -9.51
N GLN A 50 -7.83 -14.99 -10.06
CA GLN A 50 -7.89 -15.22 -11.50
C GLN A 50 -9.16 -14.63 -12.11
N GLU A 51 -10.31 -14.80 -11.46
CA GLU A 51 -11.59 -14.22 -11.87
C GLU A 51 -11.50 -12.68 -11.92
N ARG A 52 -10.91 -12.05 -10.89
CA ARG A 52 -10.70 -10.59 -10.88
C ARG A 52 -9.71 -10.13 -11.94
N ALA A 53 -8.66 -10.90 -12.21
CA ALA A 53 -7.72 -10.60 -13.28
C ALA A 53 -8.39 -10.67 -14.67
N MET A 54 -9.27 -11.65 -14.90
CA MET A 54 -10.05 -11.75 -16.13
C MET A 54 -11.05 -10.60 -16.28
N TRP A 55 -11.73 -10.21 -15.21
CA TRP A 55 -12.60 -9.03 -15.20
C TRP A 55 -11.83 -7.77 -15.60
N LEU A 56 -10.60 -7.61 -15.10
CA LEU A 56 -9.75 -6.46 -15.45
C LEU A 56 -9.35 -6.46 -16.93
N VAL A 57 -9.08 -7.65 -17.51
CA VAL A 57 -8.85 -7.80 -18.95
C VAL A 57 -10.07 -7.35 -19.75
N GLU A 58 -11.27 -7.79 -19.36
CA GLU A 58 -12.51 -7.40 -20.04
C GLU A 58 -12.75 -5.88 -19.92
N ASN A 59 -12.54 -5.32 -18.74
CA ASN A 59 -12.70 -3.88 -18.49
C ASN A 59 -11.77 -3.04 -19.36
N PHE A 60 -10.49 -3.43 -19.46
CA PHE A 60 -9.53 -2.75 -20.33
C PHE A 60 -9.81 -2.98 -21.82
N SER A 61 -10.30 -4.15 -22.20
CA SER A 61 -10.65 -4.45 -23.60
C SER A 61 -11.80 -3.57 -24.11
N LYS A 62 -12.75 -3.20 -23.24
CA LYS A 62 -13.85 -2.27 -23.57
C LYS A 62 -13.36 -0.85 -23.91
N HIS A 63 -12.21 -0.46 -23.38
CA HIS A 63 -11.59 0.84 -23.62
C HIS A 63 -10.39 0.75 -24.58
N ALA A 64 -10.21 -0.40 -25.24
CA ALA A 64 -9.05 -0.63 -26.10
C ALA A 64 -9.00 0.37 -27.25
N GLY A 65 -7.80 0.86 -27.56
CA GLY A 65 -7.60 1.88 -28.59
C GLY A 65 -7.73 3.33 -28.12
N ASN A 66 -8.35 3.58 -26.95
CA ASN A 66 -8.45 4.90 -26.35
C ASN A 66 -7.46 5.02 -25.17
N GLY A 67 -6.89 6.21 -24.95
CA GLY A 67 -6.11 6.48 -23.74
C GLY A 67 -7.03 6.37 -22.52
N ALA A 68 -6.74 5.44 -21.61
CA ALA A 68 -7.57 5.20 -20.43
C ALA A 68 -6.75 5.27 -19.14
N PRO A 69 -7.30 5.82 -18.05
CA PRO A 69 -6.67 5.77 -16.74
C PRO A 69 -6.73 4.34 -16.19
N ILE A 70 -5.59 3.65 -16.17
CA ILE A 70 -5.52 2.23 -15.76
C ILE A 70 -5.55 2.02 -14.24
N ALA A 71 -5.27 3.05 -13.44
CA ALA A 71 -5.03 2.91 -12.01
C ALA A 71 -6.29 2.52 -11.22
N LEU A 72 -7.44 3.13 -11.53
CA LEU A 72 -8.68 2.89 -10.77
C LEU A 72 -9.22 1.46 -10.96
N PRO A 73 -9.35 0.91 -12.18
CA PRO A 73 -9.77 -0.48 -12.36
C PRO A 73 -8.86 -1.50 -11.65
N ILE A 74 -7.54 -1.27 -11.64
CA ILE A 74 -6.58 -2.11 -10.91
C ILE A 74 -6.84 -2.06 -9.40
N LYS A 75 -7.01 -0.86 -8.84
CA LYS A 75 -7.33 -0.70 -7.41
C LYS A 75 -8.61 -1.42 -7.03
N ILE A 76 -9.67 -1.28 -7.83
CA ILE A 76 -10.95 -1.95 -7.60
C ILE A 76 -10.78 -3.47 -7.62
N ALA A 77 -10.04 -4.01 -8.60
CA ALA A 77 -9.80 -5.44 -8.70
C ALA A 77 -9.05 -6.00 -7.47
N ILE A 78 -7.99 -5.32 -7.02
CA ILE A 78 -7.19 -5.72 -5.85
C ILE A 78 -8.01 -5.59 -4.55
N THR A 79 -8.70 -4.47 -4.35
CA THR A 79 -9.54 -4.28 -3.15
C THR A 79 -10.62 -5.35 -3.05
N ASN A 80 -11.23 -5.73 -4.17
CA ASN A 80 -12.24 -6.78 -4.21
C ASN A 80 -11.71 -8.17 -3.83
N VAL A 81 -10.44 -8.50 -4.11
CA VAL A 81 -9.85 -9.77 -3.63
C VAL A 81 -9.85 -9.81 -2.10
N ILE A 82 -9.36 -8.75 -1.45
CA ILE A 82 -9.32 -8.66 0.01
C ILE A 82 -10.74 -8.55 0.59
N TRP A 83 -11.63 -7.79 -0.05
CA TRP A 83 -12.99 -7.60 0.45
C TRP A 83 -13.85 -8.85 0.32
N GLN A 84 -13.63 -9.66 -0.70
CA GLN A 84 -14.26 -10.97 -0.81
C GLN A 84 -13.82 -11.90 0.32
N LEU A 85 -12.55 -11.83 0.75
CA LEU A 85 -12.06 -12.61 1.88
C LEU A 85 -12.67 -12.17 3.21
N VAL A 86 -12.77 -10.86 3.46
CA VAL A 86 -13.14 -10.32 4.78
C VAL A 86 -14.64 -10.01 4.91
N GLY A 87 -15.22 -9.40 3.89
CA GLY A 87 -16.60 -8.91 3.87
C GLY A 87 -17.58 -9.79 3.08
N GLY A 88 -17.07 -10.77 2.31
CA GLY A 88 -17.90 -11.67 1.50
C GLY A 88 -18.73 -10.96 0.41
N LYS A 89 -18.41 -9.71 0.10
CA LYS A 89 -19.08 -8.89 -0.92
C LYS A 89 -18.09 -8.46 -1.99
N GLN A 90 -18.60 -8.25 -3.19
CA GLN A 90 -17.85 -7.68 -4.31
C GLN A 90 -18.46 -6.32 -4.63
N PHE A 91 -17.62 -5.34 -4.94
CA PHE A 91 -18.03 -4.04 -5.43
C PHE A 91 -17.92 -3.98 -6.95
N GLU A 92 -18.85 -3.30 -7.59
CA GLU A 92 -18.81 -3.02 -9.03
C GLU A 92 -18.03 -1.72 -9.32
N GLY A 93 -17.67 -1.50 -10.59
CA GLY A 93 -16.73 -0.45 -10.99
C GLY A 93 -17.22 0.98 -10.72
N ASP A 94 -18.53 1.18 -10.70
CA ASP A 94 -19.24 2.44 -10.45
C ASP A 94 -19.89 2.48 -9.05
N ASP A 95 -19.62 1.51 -8.18
CA ASP A 95 -20.18 1.52 -6.82
C ASP A 95 -19.71 2.79 -6.08
N PRO A 96 -20.64 3.68 -5.67
CA PRO A 96 -20.29 4.92 -4.97
C PRO A 96 -19.39 4.70 -3.75
N LYS A 97 -19.49 3.54 -3.08
CA LYS A 97 -18.66 3.20 -1.91
C LYS A 97 -17.21 2.95 -2.27
N MET A 98 -16.92 2.45 -3.46
CA MET A 98 -15.54 2.26 -3.91
C MET A 98 -14.89 3.57 -4.30
N ILE A 99 -15.66 4.48 -4.89
CA ILE A 99 -15.21 5.85 -5.18
C ILE A 99 -14.94 6.59 -3.87
N GLU A 100 -15.84 6.47 -2.90
CA GLU A 100 -15.65 7.03 -1.56
C GLU A 100 -14.42 6.42 -0.89
N PHE A 101 -14.24 5.09 -0.95
CA PHE A 101 -13.07 4.41 -0.39
C PHE A 101 -11.76 4.86 -1.05
N ASP A 102 -11.68 4.96 -2.38
CA ASP A 102 -10.49 5.48 -3.07
C ASP A 102 -10.21 6.94 -2.69
N THR A 103 -11.26 7.75 -2.48
CA THR A 103 -11.12 9.13 -1.99
C THR A 103 -10.55 9.16 -0.58
N ILE A 104 -11.09 8.33 0.34
CA ILE A 104 -10.59 8.21 1.71
C ILE A 104 -9.12 7.78 1.73
N ILE A 105 -8.75 6.79 0.90
CA ILE A 105 -7.36 6.34 0.79
C ILE A 105 -6.47 7.45 0.24
N LYS A 106 -6.87 8.15 -0.82
CA LYS A 106 -6.10 9.28 -1.36
C LYS A 106 -5.90 10.39 -0.32
N ASP A 107 -6.97 10.82 0.33
CA ASP A 107 -6.93 11.85 1.38
C ASP A 107 -6.00 11.44 2.52
N PHE A 108 -6.02 10.16 2.90
CA PHE A 108 -5.12 9.61 3.91
C PHE A 108 -3.66 9.66 3.44
N LEU A 109 -3.34 9.17 2.24
CA LEU A 109 -1.96 9.15 1.72
C LEU A 109 -1.42 10.58 1.54
N ASP A 110 -2.22 11.50 1.02
CA ASP A 110 -1.81 12.90 0.84
C ASP A 110 -1.59 13.61 2.19
N SER A 111 -2.33 13.21 3.24
CA SER A 111 -2.18 13.76 4.60
C SER A 111 -0.89 13.34 5.32
N GLU A 112 -0.31 12.19 4.96
CA GLU A 112 0.96 11.69 5.53
C GLU A 112 2.11 12.69 5.35
N SER A 113 2.14 13.40 4.21
CA SER A 113 3.16 14.42 3.93
C SER A 113 3.18 15.55 4.98
N MET A 114 2.01 15.94 5.47
CA MET A 114 1.83 16.96 6.50
C MET A 114 2.07 16.40 7.91
N TYR A 115 1.80 15.11 8.13
CA TYR A 115 2.06 14.44 9.41
C TYR A 115 3.55 14.27 9.68
N ALA A 116 4.36 14.03 8.65
CA ALA A 116 5.81 13.98 8.80
C ALA A 116 6.39 15.30 9.35
N ILE A 117 5.85 16.46 8.99
CA ILE A 117 6.30 17.75 9.54
C ILE A 117 6.07 17.81 11.05
N GLN A 118 4.97 17.22 11.55
CA GLN A 118 4.69 17.16 12.99
C GLN A 118 5.61 16.18 13.71
N ASP A 119 5.95 15.07 13.07
CA ASP A 119 6.81 14.02 13.64
C ASP A 119 8.29 14.47 13.70
N PHE A 120 8.76 15.20 12.69
CA PHE A 120 10.15 15.68 12.63
C PHE A 120 10.37 17.06 13.28
N LEU A 121 9.37 17.94 13.26
CA LEU A 121 9.47 19.31 13.78
C LEU A 121 8.30 19.63 14.75
N PRO A 122 8.20 18.90 15.88
CA PRO A 122 7.10 19.04 16.83
C PRO A 122 7.00 20.45 17.45
N TRP A 123 8.07 21.25 17.33
CA TRP A 123 8.13 22.62 17.83
C TRP A 123 7.41 23.65 16.94
N ILE A 124 7.13 23.35 15.67
CA ILE A 124 6.43 24.26 14.74
C ILE A 124 5.04 24.65 15.28
N ARG A 125 4.39 23.76 16.05
CA ARG A 125 3.10 24.04 16.70
C ARG A 125 3.13 25.23 17.66
N TYR A 126 4.30 25.55 18.22
CA TYR A 126 4.47 26.67 19.16
C TYR A 126 4.77 28.00 18.46
N LEU A 127 5.18 27.95 17.20
CA LEU A 127 5.49 29.13 16.37
C LEU A 127 4.31 29.57 15.50
N MET A 128 3.31 28.70 15.30
CA MET A 128 2.18 28.93 14.41
C MET A 128 0.87 29.19 15.18
N PRO A 129 0.01 30.13 14.74
CA PRO A 129 -1.32 30.32 15.32
C PRO A 129 -2.16 29.04 15.26
N ALA A 130 -2.82 28.67 16.35
CA ALA A 130 -3.54 27.39 16.48
C ALA A 130 -4.63 27.17 15.40
N ALA A 131 -5.26 28.23 14.89
CA ALA A 131 -6.24 28.14 13.81
C ALA A 131 -5.60 27.82 12.45
N LEU A 132 -4.40 28.38 12.19
CA LEU A 132 -3.61 28.08 11.00
C LEU A 132 -3.03 26.66 11.07
N PHE A 133 -2.54 26.26 12.25
CA PHE A 133 -2.06 24.91 12.52
C PHE A 133 -3.16 23.89 12.25
N LYS A 134 -4.32 24.02 12.91
CA LYS A 134 -5.48 23.13 12.71
C LYS A 134 -5.97 23.05 11.27
N ARG A 135 -5.88 24.16 10.52
CA ARG A 135 -6.29 24.23 9.11
C ARG A 135 -5.28 23.53 8.18
N LEU A 136 -4.00 23.60 8.52
CA LEU A 136 -2.93 22.93 7.76
C LEU A 136 -2.80 21.46 8.13
N THR A 137 -2.93 21.10 9.40
CA THR A 137 -2.72 19.75 9.92
C THR A 137 -3.97 18.86 9.92
N LYS A 138 -5.16 19.41 9.60
CA LYS A 138 -6.46 18.71 9.66
C LYS A 138 -6.61 17.91 10.97
N ASP A 139 -6.22 18.53 12.08
CA ASP A 139 -5.98 17.83 13.35
C ASP A 139 -7.25 17.53 14.15
N GLN A 140 -7.63 16.26 14.22
CA GLN A 140 -8.66 15.81 15.17
C GLN A 140 -8.26 14.61 16.05
N VAL A 141 -7.12 13.95 15.80
CA VAL A 141 -6.79 12.65 16.46
C VAL A 141 -5.35 12.53 17.01
N ILE A 142 -4.42 13.43 16.67
CA ILE A 142 -2.98 13.11 16.75
C ILE A 142 -2.35 13.40 18.12
N ASN A 143 -2.78 14.46 18.82
CA ASN A 143 -2.08 14.93 20.02
C ASN A 143 -2.08 13.95 21.21
N ASN A 144 -3.08 13.07 21.30
CA ASN A 144 -3.14 12.06 22.37
C ASN A 144 -2.47 10.74 21.97
N THR A 145 -2.25 10.49 20.68
CA THR A 145 -1.69 9.22 20.17
C THR A 145 -0.17 9.26 20.17
N LEU A 146 0.43 10.38 19.77
CA LEU A 146 1.89 10.56 19.75
C LEU A 146 2.51 10.61 21.15
N ASP A 147 1.91 11.35 22.08
CA ASP A 147 2.40 11.44 23.46
C ASP A 147 2.29 10.08 24.19
N ARG A 148 1.34 9.24 23.79
CA ARG A 148 1.17 7.88 24.29
C ARG A 148 2.07 6.88 23.59
N LEU A 149 2.35 7.03 22.29
CA LEU A 149 3.35 6.22 21.57
C LEU A 149 4.74 6.45 22.15
N LEU A 150 5.15 7.70 22.35
CA LEU A 150 6.45 8.07 22.92
C LEU A 150 6.61 7.60 24.38
N LYS A 151 5.55 7.65 25.20
CA LYS A 151 5.57 7.08 26.57
C LYS A 151 5.46 5.54 26.60
N PHE A 152 4.94 4.92 25.53
CA PHE A 152 4.77 3.48 25.42
C PHE A 152 6.03 2.78 24.89
N PHE A 153 6.80 3.44 24.02
CA PHE A 153 8.13 3.00 23.62
C PHE A 153 9.16 3.47 24.65
N TYR A 154 9.41 2.67 25.70
CA TYR A 154 10.59 2.78 26.57
C TYR A 154 11.92 2.49 25.81
N GLY A 155 12.05 2.94 24.56
CA GLY A 155 13.13 2.61 23.65
C GLY A 155 13.01 3.38 22.34
N ALA A 156 14.14 3.56 21.65
CA ALA A 156 14.22 4.30 20.40
C ALA A 156 13.23 3.78 19.34
N VAL A 157 12.61 4.72 18.60
CA VAL A 157 11.85 4.38 17.40
C VAL A 157 12.85 4.02 16.31
N LEU A 158 12.81 2.77 15.85
CA LEU A 158 13.60 2.32 14.71
C LEU A 158 12.74 2.42 13.44
N ASN A 159 13.11 3.33 12.54
CA ASN A 159 12.56 3.36 11.20
C ASN A 159 13.48 2.58 10.25
N THR A 160 12.91 1.64 9.49
CA THR A 160 13.62 0.97 8.41
C THR A 160 13.44 1.78 7.13
N ALA A 161 14.49 2.48 6.69
CA ALA A 161 14.50 3.21 5.43
C ALA A 161 14.60 2.25 4.23
N ILE A 162 13.52 1.51 3.95
CA ILE A 162 13.46 0.48 2.90
C ILE A 162 13.85 1.07 1.54
N PHE A 163 13.39 2.28 1.21
CA PHE A 163 13.75 2.98 -0.02
C PHE A 163 15.27 3.16 -0.15
N THR A 164 15.95 3.57 0.92
CA THR A 164 17.41 3.75 0.92
C THR A 164 18.12 2.42 0.68
N ILE A 165 17.68 1.34 1.35
CA ILE A 165 18.28 0.00 1.17
C ILE A 165 18.04 -0.52 -0.27
N HIS A 166 16.86 -0.27 -0.85
CA HIS A 166 16.52 -0.68 -2.21
C HIS A 166 17.26 0.12 -3.28
N ASN A 167 17.80 1.30 -2.92
CA ASN A 167 18.61 2.14 -3.81
C ASN A 167 20.10 2.19 -3.41
N ASP A 168 20.54 1.29 -2.53
CA ASP A 168 21.91 1.29 -2.03
C ASP A 168 22.85 0.58 -3.02
N PRO A 169 23.89 1.26 -3.55
CA PRO A 169 24.82 0.66 -4.50
C PRO A 169 25.65 -0.50 -3.90
N ARG A 170 25.66 -0.68 -2.57
CA ARG A 170 26.29 -1.84 -1.91
C ARG A 170 25.52 -3.14 -2.16
N TYR A 171 24.21 -3.05 -2.38
CA TYR A 171 23.33 -4.20 -2.64
C TYR A 171 22.93 -4.31 -4.11
N TRP A 172 22.86 -3.18 -4.82
CA TRP A 172 22.27 -3.10 -6.16
C TRP A 172 23.22 -2.41 -7.14
N ASP A 173 23.64 -3.11 -8.18
CA ASP A 173 24.38 -2.52 -9.30
C ASP A 173 23.47 -1.58 -10.10
N LYS A 174 23.78 -0.27 -10.18
CA LYS A 174 23.00 0.79 -10.85
C LYS A 174 21.56 0.95 -10.31
N PRO A 175 21.36 1.16 -9.00
CA PRO A 175 20.07 1.04 -8.31
C PRO A 175 18.89 1.76 -8.99
N GLU A 176 19.16 2.90 -9.63
CA GLU A 176 18.23 3.76 -10.36
C GLU A 176 17.71 3.18 -11.69
N GLU A 177 18.42 2.19 -12.28
CA GLU A 177 18.00 1.55 -13.52
C GLU A 177 17.06 0.36 -13.24
N PHE A 178 15.96 0.28 -14.03
CA PHE A 178 15.11 -0.91 -14.07
C PHE A 178 15.83 -2.05 -14.81
N LYS A 179 16.39 -2.99 -14.05
CA LYS A 179 17.23 -4.09 -14.57
C LYS A 179 16.72 -5.46 -14.10
N PRO A 180 15.77 -6.10 -14.82
CA PRO A 180 15.23 -7.42 -14.48
C PRO A 180 16.30 -8.50 -14.37
N GLU A 181 17.39 -8.38 -15.13
CA GLU A 181 18.52 -9.32 -15.15
C GLU A 181 19.21 -9.40 -13.79
N ARG A 182 19.02 -8.41 -12.90
CA ARG A 182 19.45 -8.52 -11.51
C ARG A 182 18.85 -9.73 -10.80
N TRP A 183 17.76 -10.29 -11.29
CA TRP A 183 17.12 -11.45 -10.67
C TRP A 183 17.56 -12.78 -11.26
N LEU A 184 18.56 -12.77 -12.14
CA LEU A 184 19.11 -13.98 -12.76
C LEU A 184 20.53 -14.23 -12.22
N ASP A 185 20.88 -15.51 -12.01
CA ASP A 185 22.26 -15.93 -11.77
C ASP A 185 23.03 -16.11 -13.09
N GLN A 186 24.28 -16.58 -13.01
CA GLN A 186 25.16 -16.76 -14.17
C GLN A 186 24.62 -17.77 -15.19
N ASP A 187 23.75 -18.70 -14.75
CA ASP A 187 23.12 -19.70 -15.60
C ASP A 187 21.75 -19.24 -16.12
N GLY A 188 21.36 -17.98 -15.82
CA GLY A 188 20.06 -17.43 -16.21
C GLY A 188 18.90 -17.90 -15.34
N LYS A 189 19.16 -18.53 -14.19
CA LYS A 189 18.13 -19.02 -13.28
C LYS A 189 17.67 -17.92 -12.32
N PHE A 190 16.37 -17.88 -12.06
CA PHE A 190 15.77 -16.87 -11.19
C PHE A 190 16.19 -17.03 -9.72
N VAL A 191 16.68 -15.95 -9.13
CA VAL A 191 17.11 -15.85 -7.74
C VAL A 191 16.00 -15.20 -6.92
N THR A 192 15.35 -15.97 -6.04
CA THR A 192 14.17 -15.50 -5.28
C THR A 192 14.49 -14.63 -4.07
N LYS A 193 15.74 -14.66 -3.58
CA LYS A 193 16.16 -13.98 -2.35
C LYS A 193 17.46 -13.22 -2.59
N LYS A 194 17.43 -11.92 -2.32
CA LYS A 194 18.61 -11.05 -2.33
C LYS A 194 18.67 -10.25 -1.05
N GLU A 195 19.87 -10.12 -0.51
CA GLU A 195 20.12 -9.18 0.59
C GLU A 195 19.75 -7.77 0.13
N GLY A 196 19.14 -6.99 1.02
CA GLY A 196 18.63 -5.65 0.68
C GLY A 196 17.25 -5.63 0.01
N PHE A 197 16.67 -6.77 -0.41
CA PHE A 197 15.31 -6.79 -0.96
C PHE A 197 14.23 -7.06 0.08
N LEU A 198 13.68 -5.98 0.62
CA LEU A 198 12.73 -6.00 1.76
C LEU A 198 11.38 -5.32 1.48
N PRO A 199 10.69 -5.55 0.34
CA PRO A 199 9.44 -4.84 0.01
C PRO A 199 8.28 -5.11 0.97
N PHE A 200 8.35 -6.21 1.72
CA PHE A 200 7.35 -6.61 2.72
C PHE A 200 7.87 -6.47 4.16
N GLY A 201 8.98 -5.73 4.34
CA GLY A 201 9.72 -5.68 5.60
C GLY A 201 10.38 -7.02 5.94
N VAL A 202 10.85 -7.15 7.19
CA VAL A 202 11.54 -8.35 7.67
C VAL A 202 11.35 -8.53 9.17
N GLY A 203 11.61 -9.74 9.66
CA GLY A 203 11.59 -10.07 11.08
C GLY A 203 10.18 -10.30 11.62
N LYS A 204 10.00 -10.17 12.94
CA LYS A 204 8.74 -10.53 13.61
C LYS A 204 7.53 -9.74 13.09
N ARG A 205 7.74 -8.51 12.61
CA ARG A 205 6.70 -7.61 12.07
C ARG A 205 6.62 -7.55 10.54
N GLN A 206 7.23 -8.50 9.84
CA GLN A 206 7.07 -8.64 8.38
C GLN A 206 5.58 -8.65 7.98
N CYS A 207 5.29 -8.12 6.80
CA CYS A 207 3.94 -7.95 6.27
C CYS A 207 3.14 -9.24 6.43
N LEU A 208 1.96 -9.10 7.04
CA LEU A 208 1.03 -10.22 7.26
C LEU A 208 0.51 -10.80 5.93
N GLY A 209 0.37 -9.94 4.91
CA GLY A 209 -0.24 -10.24 3.62
C GLY A 209 0.73 -10.52 2.48
N GLU A 210 2.03 -10.72 2.76
CA GLU A 210 3.03 -10.93 1.69
C GLU A 210 2.67 -12.07 0.73
N SER A 211 2.24 -13.22 1.27
CA SER A 211 1.88 -14.37 0.43
C SER A 211 0.71 -14.08 -0.51
N LEU A 212 -0.27 -13.29 -0.03
CA LEU A 212 -1.40 -12.85 -0.84
C LEU A 212 -0.94 -11.85 -1.90
N ALA A 213 -0.20 -10.82 -1.50
CA ALA A 213 0.29 -9.78 -2.41
C ALA A 213 1.16 -10.36 -3.54
N ARG A 214 2.07 -11.31 -3.24
CA ARG A 214 2.90 -11.95 -4.26
C ARG A 214 2.08 -12.77 -5.26
N MET A 215 1.06 -13.49 -4.77
CA MET A 215 0.15 -14.26 -5.61
C MET A 215 -0.66 -13.34 -6.53
N GLU A 216 -1.25 -12.27 -5.98
CA GLU A 216 -1.97 -11.26 -6.75
C GLU A 216 -1.07 -10.61 -7.80
N MET A 217 0.10 -10.10 -7.40
CA MET A 217 1.06 -9.49 -8.32
C MET A 217 1.40 -10.44 -9.48
N LEU A 218 1.64 -11.72 -9.21
CA LEU A 218 1.93 -12.71 -10.25
C LEU A 218 0.72 -12.94 -11.18
N ILE A 219 -0.45 -13.23 -10.62
CA ILE A 219 -1.64 -13.59 -11.41
C ILE A 219 -2.12 -12.39 -12.23
N PHE A 220 -2.23 -11.20 -11.63
CA PHE A 220 -2.64 -10.00 -12.36
C PHE A 220 -1.64 -9.67 -13.46
N THR A 221 -0.34 -9.59 -13.15
CA THR A 221 0.68 -9.24 -14.14
C THR A 221 0.73 -10.25 -15.28
N ALA A 222 0.77 -11.55 -14.96
CA ALA A 222 0.83 -12.59 -15.99
C ALA A 222 -0.44 -12.62 -16.85
N THR A 223 -1.62 -12.48 -16.24
CA THR A 223 -2.90 -12.50 -16.96
C THR A 223 -3.04 -11.29 -17.89
N LEU A 224 -2.70 -10.10 -17.39
CA LEU A 224 -2.77 -8.86 -18.16
C LEU A 224 -1.76 -8.88 -19.31
N LEU A 225 -0.48 -9.19 -19.04
CA LEU A 225 0.54 -9.19 -20.08
C LEU A 225 0.34 -10.30 -21.13
N ARG A 226 -0.32 -11.40 -20.76
CA ARG A 226 -0.67 -12.46 -21.71
C ARG A 226 -1.77 -12.04 -22.69
N GLN A 227 -2.74 -11.25 -22.24
CA GLN A 227 -3.95 -10.93 -23.03
C GLN A 227 -3.95 -9.51 -23.59
N LEU A 228 -3.14 -8.61 -23.05
CA LEU A 228 -3.12 -7.20 -23.39
C LEU A 228 -1.69 -6.71 -23.66
N SER A 229 -1.60 -5.74 -24.56
CA SER A 229 -0.40 -4.92 -24.76
C SER A 229 -0.67 -3.53 -24.21
N PHE A 230 0.35 -2.95 -23.59
CA PHE A 230 0.33 -1.60 -23.04
C PHE A 230 1.36 -0.74 -23.78
N ALA A 231 0.94 0.45 -24.19
CA ALA A 231 1.79 1.43 -24.84
C ALA A 231 1.48 2.84 -24.30
N PRO A 232 2.37 3.82 -24.49
CA PRO A 232 2.04 5.22 -24.24
C PRO A 232 0.85 5.64 -25.11
N ALA A 233 -0.02 6.50 -24.61
CA ALA A 233 -1.06 7.10 -25.44
C ALA A 233 -0.44 7.89 -26.62
N PRO A 234 -1.13 8.00 -27.77
CA PRO A 234 -0.58 8.70 -28.94
C PRO A 234 -0.06 10.11 -28.62
N GLY A 235 1.20 10.38 -28.95
CA GLY A 235 1.85 11.67 -28.68
C GLY A 235 2.22 11.93 -27.20
N LYS A 236 2.09 10.94 -26.32
CA LYS A 236 2.51 11.02 -24.91
C LYS A 236 3.78 10.22 -24.66
N THR A 237 4.62 10.71 -23.75
CA THR A 237 5.77 9.98 -23.20
C THR A 237 5.44 9.48 -21.79
N ILE A 238 6.09 8.39 -21.38
CA ILE A 238 5.94 7.83 -20.03
C ILE A 238 6.90 8.51 -19.07
N ASN A 239 6.40 8.88 -17.90
CA ASN A 239 7.17 9.42 -16.79
C ASN A 239 7.23 8.38 -15.68
N LEU A 240 8.42 7.84 -15.40
CA LEU A 240 8.61 6.84 -14.35
C LEU A 240 8.92 7.44 -12.97
N ASN A 241 8.99 8.77 -12.86
CA ASN A 241 9.26 9.43 -11.59
C ASN A 241 8.07 9.30 -10.63
N ALA A 242 8.38 9.28 -9.34
CA ALA A 242 7.37 9.37 -8.29
C ALA A 242 6.68 10.75 -8.31
N ASP A 243 5.43 10.76 -7.86
CA ASP A 243 4.64 11.95 -7.66
C ASP A 243 5.27 12.81 -6.55
N PRO A 244 5.71 14.05 -6.86
CA PRO A 244 6.31 14.94 -5.88
C PRO A 244 5.35 15.33 -4.74
N ALA A 245 4.04 15.17 -4.92
CA ALA A 245 3.06 15.40 -3.85
C ALA A 245 3.19 14.37 -2.71
N ASN A 246 3.78 13.20 -2.97
CA ASN A 246 3.81 12.07 -2.06
C ASN A 246 5.24 11.52 -1.84
N PRO A 247 6.14 12.31 -1.21
CA PRO A 247 7.57 11.98 -1.12
C PRO A 247 7.86 10.72 -0.27
N PHE A 248 6.94 10.33 0.63
CA PHE A 248 7.13 9.20 1.55
C PHE A 248 6.75 7.85 0.94
N LEU A 249 5.81 7.81 -0.01
CA LEU A 249 5.22 6.57 -0.53
C LEU A 249 5.64 6.25 -1.97
N GLN A 250 6.41 7.13 -2.63
CA GLN A 250 6.91 6.94 -4.00
C GLN A 250 5.79 6.51 -4.98
N LEU A 251 4.62 7.16 -4.87
CA LEU A 251 3.48 6.83 -5.73
C LEU A 251 3.76 7.22 -7.18
N PRO A 252 3.32 6.43 -8.18
CA PRO A 252 3.51 6.80 -9.57
C PRO A 252 2.61 7.96 -9.97
N ILE A 253 3.09 8.82 -10.87
CA ILE A 253 2.28 9.87 -11.48
C ILE A 253 1.17 9.21 -12.33
N ALA A 254 -0.06 9.71 -12.19
CA ALA A 254 -1.19 9.23 -12.98
C ALA A 254 -0.95 9.48 -14.47
N GLN A 255 -1.06 8.42 -15.27
CA GLN A 255 -0.74 8.43 -16.70
C GLN A 255 -1.75 7.62 -17.49
N GLU A 256 -2.10 8.13 -18.67
CA GLU A 256 -2.95 7.42 -19.62
C GLU A 256 -2.11 6.47 -20.47
N LEU A 257 -2.55 5.23 -20.57
CA LEU A 257 -1.94 4.22 -21.42
C LEU A 257 -2.90 3.81 -22.52
N LEU A 258 -2.34 3.54 -23.70
CA LEU A 258 -3.01 2.82 -24.76
C LEU A 258 -2.99 1.34 -24.40
N VAL A 259 -4.17 0.73 -24.31
CA VAL A 259 -4.32 -0.70 -24.08
C VAL A 259 -4.92 -1.34 -25.33
N THR A 260 -4.35 -2.47 -25.77
CA THR A 260 -4.84 -3.23 -26.92
C THR A 260 -4.87 -4.72 -26.60
N VAL A 261 -5.86 -5.45 -27.12
CA VAL A 261 -5.94 -6.91 -26.95
C VAL A 261 -4.85 -7.58 -27.79
N ARG A 262 -4.13 -8.54 -27.20
CA ARG A 262 -3.17 -9.40 -27.90
C ARG A 262 -3.93 -10.49 -28.64
N THR A 263 -3.72 -10.57 -29.94
CA THR A 263 -4.13 -11.69 -30.79
C THR A 263 -3.20 -12.89 -30.62
#